data_AF-F6QPL4-F1
#
_entry.id   AF-F6QPL4-F1
#
_cell.length_a   1.000
_cell.length_b   1.000
_cell.length_c   1.000
_cell.angle_alpha   90.00
_cell.angle_beta   90.00
_cell.angle_gamma   90.00
#
_symmetry.space_group_name_H-M   'P 1'
#
loop_
_entity.id
_entity.type
_entity.pdbx_description
1 polymer ?
#
loop_
_entity_poly.entity_id
_entity_poly.type
_entity_poly.pdbx_seq_one_letter_code
_entity_poly.pdbx_strand_id
1 'polypeptide(L)'
;MPRLHEYIQSTSNISSILLDIDNRYKMFWSNEQFCRFNMFNRHFFNPTSKLSFKKFLKSAEHPRNIVVVVDPPFGGLVDCVCESLKWISRFAFSLFGQNSTQLLTTLWLFPYFMEKRIKNQLQLTMLDYRVDYENHRKFKEAKHGRYMSPVRIFTNIKNKTVRLPSPDYSYRFCELCQRFVAKDNLHCKLCNDCPSKDGRTYRHCNICQICVKPGRKHCKTCDRCQPPLHSCNPHTSDGCHSCGEATHKRKDCPLLLNHQKTEVSLKKNKLLKFKSRKRKSFFSNP
;
A
#
# COMPACT_ATOMS: atom_id res chain seq x y z
N MET A 1 -0.65 7.42 -12.76
CA MET A 1 0.79 7.35 -12.37
C MET A 1 1.59 8.36 -13.19
N PRO A 2 1.60 9.65 -12.80
CA PRO A 2 2.16 10.71 -13.62
C PRO A 2 3.66 10.59 -13.91
N ARG A 3 4.48 10.31 -12.89
CA ARG A 3 5.94 10.12 -13.05
C ARG A 3 6.33 9.02 -14.04
N LEU A 4 5.62 7.90 -13.99
CA LEU A 4 5.87 6.80 -14.92
C LEU A 4 5.48 7.18 -16.35
N HIS A 5 4.36 7.89 -16.51
CA HIS A 5 3.95 8.41 -17.82
C HIS A 5 4.98 9.40 -18.38
N GLU A 6 5.44 10.37 -17.58
CA GLU A 6 6.53 11.30 -17.94
C GLU A 6 7.79 10.55 -18.42
N TYR A 7 8.22 9.53 -17.67
CA TYR A 7 9.39 8.73 -18.02
C TYR A 7 9.20 7.95 -19.33
N ILE A 8 8.05 7.31 -19.52
CA ILE A 8 7.74 6.55 -20.74
C ILE A 8 7.74 7.48 -21.96
N GLN A 9 7.12 8.65 -21.85
CA GLN A 9 7.04 9.65 -22.92
C GLN A 9 8.42 10.22 -23.30
N SER A 10 9.38 10.27 -22.37
CA SER A 10 10.70 10.84 -22.62
C SER A 10 11.77 9.85 -23.06
N THR A 11 11.63 8.56 -22.74
CA THR A 11 12.74 7.58 -22.88
C THR A 11 12.41 6.34 -23.69
N SER A 12 11.15 6.10 -24.05
CA SER A 12 10.74 4.80 -24.58
C SER A 12 9.95 4.90 -25.88
N ASN A 13 10.07 3.86 -26.71
CA ASN A 13 9.24 3.67 -27.89
C ASN A 13 7.84 3.12 -27.53
N ILE A 14 7.43 3.21 -26.26
CA ILE A 14 6.16 2.68 -25.76
C ILE A 14 5.16 3.83 -25.67
N SER A 15 4.01 3.69 -26.32
CA SER A 15 2.91 4.64 -26.18
C SER A 15 2.28 4.53 -24.80
N SER A 16 1.95 5.66 -24.17
CA SER A 16 1.21 5.68 -22.91
C SER A 16 0.12 6.75 -22.88
N ILE A 17 -0.94 6.47 -22.13
CA ILE A 17 -2.01 7.41 -21.79
C ILE A 17 -2.18 7.48 -20.27
N LEU A 18 -2.25 8.70 -19.73
CA LEU A 18 -2.44 8.95 -18.32
C LEU A 18 -3.93 9.12 -18.00
N LEU A 19 -4.47 8.20 -17.19
CA LEU A 19 -5.77 8.36 -16.54
C LEU A 19 -5.53 8.88 -15.13
N ASP A 20 -5.93 10.12 -14.84
CA ASP A 20 -5.80 10.71 -13.50
C ASP A 20 -6.98 11.65 -13.19
N ILE A 21 -7.30 11.83 -11.91
CA ILE A 21 -8.37 12.74 -11.48
C ILE A 21 -7.88 14.19 -11.43
N ASP A 22 -6.57 14.38 -11.25
CA ASP A 22 -5.94 15.68 -11.11
C ASP A 22 -5.91 16.44 -12.44
N ASN A 23 -6.74 17.48 -12.53
CA ASN A 23 -6.91 18.28 -13.75
C ASN A 23 -5.65 19.08 -14.12
N ARG A 24 -4.70 19.27 -13.20
CA ARG A 24 -3.47 20.04 -13.46
C ARG A 24 -2.64 19.41 -14.57
N TYR A 25 -2.70 18.09 -14.75
CA TYR A 25 -1.99 17.39 -15.84
C TYR A 25 -2.45 17.78 -17.25
N LYS A 26 -3.65 18.34 -17.39
CA LYS A 26 -4.14 18.88 -18.67
C LYS A 26 -3.28 20.04 -19.19
N MET A 27 -2.53 20.72 -18.33
CA MET A 27 -1.63 21.80 -18.74
C MET A 27 -0.36 21.30 -19.44
N PHE A 28 0.00 20.03 -19.22
CA PHE A 28 1.26 19.45 -19.75
C PHE A 28 1.02 18.47 -20.89
N TRP A 29 -0.17 17.87 -20.97
CA TRP A 29 -0.47 16.76 -21.86
C TRP A 29 -1.71 17.03 -22.70
N SER A 30 -1.67 16.61 -23.97
CA SER A 30 -2.83 16.69 -24.86
C SER A 30 -3.95 15.74 -24.43
N ASN A 31 -5.15 15.89 -25.01
CA ASN A 31 -6.26 14.96 -24.75
C ASN A 31 -5.97 13.51 -25.21
N GLU A 32 -4.96 13.31 -26.05
CA GLU A 32 -4.52 11.99 -26.53
C GLU A 32 -3.59 11.30 -25.53
N GLN A 33 -2.87 12.08 -24.73
CA GLN A 33 -1.93 11.61 -23.71
C GLN A 33 -2.52 11.64 -22.30
N PHE A 34 -3.53 12.46 -22.04
CA PHE A 34 -4.17 12.60 -20.73
C PHE A 34 -5.69 12.58 -20.81
N CYS A 35 -6.29 11.80 -19.90
CA CYS A 35 -7.72 11.73 -19.71
C CYS A 35 -8.07 11.96 -18.25
N ARG A 36 -8.87 12.99 -17.98
CA ARG A 36 -9.38 13.23 -16.64
C ARG A 36 -10.40 12.15 -16.29
N PHE A 37 -10.04 11.28 -15.35
CA PHE A 37 -10.75 10.06 -15.04
C PHE A 37 -10.79 9.80 -13.53
N ASN A 38 -11.98 9.52 -13.01
CA ASN A 38 -12.14 9.05 -11.64
C ASN A 38 -12.21 7.52 -11.64
N MET A 39 -11.16 6.90 -11.11
CA MET A 39 -11.02 5.46 -11.04
C MET A 39 -11.99 4.79 -10.06
N PHE A 40 -12.57 5.48 -9.07
CA PHE A 40 -13.49 4.82 -8.13
C PHE A 40 -14.89 4.60 -8.71
N ASN A 41 -15.32 5.46 -9.64
CA ASN A 41 -16.64 5.37 -10.26
C ASN A 41 -16.60 5.20 -11.79
N ARG A 42 -15.39 5.13 -12.38
CA ARG A 42 -15.16 4.97 -13.83
C ARG A 42 -15.66 6.15 -14.66
N HIS A 43 -15.70 7.34 -14.06
CA HIS A 43 -16.22 8.53 -14.71
C HIS A 43 -15.13 9.26 -15.51
N PHE A 44 -15.38 9.50 -16.79
CA PHE A 44 -14.61 10.43 -17.61
C PHE A 44 -15.26 11.81 -17.53
N PHE A 45 -14.51 12.82 -17.13
CA PHE A 45 -15.03 14.19 -16.95
C PHE A 45 -15.25 14.96 -18.26
N ASN A 46 -14.80 14.41 -19.38
CA ASN A 46 -14.97 15.01 -20.71
C ASN A 46 -15.25 13.88 -21.74
N PRO A 47 -16.27 14.03 -22.61
CA PRO A 47 -16.55 13.08 -23.69
C PRO A 47 -15.34 12.78 -24.58
N THR A 48 -14.50 13.78 -24.86
CA THR A 48 -13.30 13.63 -25.70
C THR A 48 -12.25 12.72 -25.06
N SER A 49 -12.16 12.68 -23.72
CA SER A 49 -11.24 11.77 -23.01
C SER A 49 -11.64 10.31 -23.20
N LYS A 50 -12.93 9.98 -23.15
CA LYS A 50 -13.39 8.61 -23.41
C LYS A 50 -13.10 8.17 -24.84
N LEU A 51 -13.27 9.07 -25.82
CA LEU A 51 -12.93 8.80 -27.21
C LEU A 51 -11.43 8.58 -27.41
N SER A 52 -10.60 9.44 -26.81
CA SER A 52 -9.14 9.34 -26.89
C SER A 52 -8.62 8.07 -26.24
N PHE A 53 -9.15 7.71 -25.06
CA PHE A 53 -8.87 6.43 -24.42
C PHE A 53 -9.25 5.23 -25.30
N LYS A 54 -10.42 5.26 -25.92
CA LYS A 54 -10.85 4.20 -26.86
C LYS A 54 -9.91 4.12 -28.08
N LYS A 55 -9.50 5.25 -28.65
CA LYS A 55 -8.56 5.30 -29.77
C LYS A 55 -7.19 4.70 -29.37
N PHE A 56 -6.67 5.09 -28.22
CA PHE A 56 -5.42 4.56 -27.66
C PHE A 56 -5.48 3.04 -27.46
N LEU A 57 -6.56 2.50 -26.88
CA LEU A 57 -6.68 1.04 -26.71
C LEU A 57 -6.70 0.30 -28.06
N LYS A 58 -7.33 0.89 -29.09
CA LYS A 58 -7.38 0.30 -30.44
C LYS A 58 -6.03 0.32 -31.16
N SER A 59 -5.15 1.29 -30.87
CA SER A 59 -3.84 1.36 -31.51
C SER A 59 -2.86 0.29 -31.04
N ALA A 60 -3.21 -0.49 -30.00
CA ALA A 60 -2.36 -1.55 -29.48
C ALA A 60 -2.38 -2.85 -30.32
N GLU A 61 -3.18 -2.91 -31.39
CA GLU A 61 -3.41 -4.06 -32.29
C GLU A 61 -4.05 -5.31 -31.64
N HIS A 62 -3.73 -5.58 -30.37
CA HIS A 62 -4.26 -6.70 -29.60
C HIS A 62 -4.29 -6.37 -28.09
N PRO A 63 -5.29 -6.82 -27.31
CA PRO A 63 -5.37 -6.57 -25.87
C PRO A 63 -4.14 -7.00 -25.06
N ARG A 64 -3.44 -8.05 -25.50
CA ARG A 64 -2.23 -8.56 -24.84
C ARG A 64 -1.04 -7.60 -24.90
N ASN A 65 -1.07 -6.62 -25.81
CA ASN A 65 -0.03 -5.59 -25.92
C ASN A 65 -0.28 -4.42 -24.95
N ILE A 66 -1.37 -4.47 -24.16
CA ILE A 66 -1.76 -3.42 -23.24
C ILE A 66 -1.38 -3.82 -21.81
N VAL A 67 -0.66 -2.92 -21.13
CA VAL A 67 -0.33 -3.04 -19.71
C VAL A 67 -1.01 -1.92 -18.94
N VAL A 68 -1.76 -2.28 -17.90
CA VAL A 68 -2.38 -1.33 -16.97
C VAL A 68 -1.51 -1.21 -15.73
N VAL A 69 -0.95 -0.02 -15.50
CA VAL A 69 -0.18 0.28 -14.29
C VAL A 69 -0.99 1.22 -13.40
N VAL A 70 -1.22 0.83 -12.15
CA VAL A 70 -2.08 1.58 -11.23
C VAL A 70 -1.43 1.73 -9.86
N ASP A 71 -1.47 2.95 -9.34
CA ASP A 71 -1.01 3.31 -7.99
C ASP A 71 -2.10 4.18 -7.34
N PRO A 72 -3.14 3.54 -6.79
CA PRO A 72 -4.30 4.25 -6.27
C PRO A 72 -4.04 4.72 -4.82
N PRO A 73 -4.76 5.74 -4.32
CA PRO A 73 -4.57 6.19 -2.95
C PRO A 73 -4.88 5.07 -1.95
N PHE A 74 -3.99 4.82 -0.99
CA PHE A 74 -4.08 3.67 -0.07
C PHE A 74 -5.32 3.66 0.83
N GLY A 75 -5.90 4.82 1.11
CA GLY A 75 -7.16 4.95 1.84
C GLY A 75 -8.41 4.67 1.00
N GLY A 76 -8.25 4.41 -0.30
CA GLY A 76 -9.33 4.12 -1.23
C GLY A 76 -9.97 2.74 -1.02
N LEU A 77 -11.17 2.59 -1.58
CA LEU A 77 -11.89 1.32 -1.57
C LEU A 77 -11.26 0.35 -2.58
N VAL A 78 -10.51 -0.63 -2.08
CA VAL A 78 -9.86 -1.70 -2.87
C VAL A 78 -10.83 -2.31 -3.88
N ASP A 79 -12.07 -2.56 -3.46
CA ASP A 79 -13.08 -3.21 -4.30
C ASP A 79 -13.46 -2.35 -5.52
N CYS A 80 -13.55 -1.03 -5.34
CA CYS A 80 -13.78 -0.11 -6.46
C CYS A 80 -12.62 -0.11 -7.47
N VAL A 81 -11.38 -0.23 -7.00
CA VAL A 81 -10.20 -0.37 -7.89
C VAL A 81 -10.30 -1.69 -8.66
N CYS A 82 -10.65 -2.78 -7.99
CA CYS A 82 -10.86 -4.08 -8.63
C CYS A 82 -11.92 -4.01 -9.74
N GLU A 83 -13.07 -3.39 -9.46
CA GLU A 83 -14.14 -3.22 -10.46
C GLU A 83 -13.72 -2.35 -11.63
N SER A 84 -12.90 -1.33 -11.40
CA SER A 84 -12.34 -0.50 -12.47
C SER A 84 -11.33 -1.24 -13.33
N LEU A 85 -10.47 -2.08 -12.75
CA LEU A 85 -9.53 -2.92 -13.50
C LEU A 85 -10.26 -3.96 -14.35
N LYS A 86 -11.31 -4.61 -13.78
CA LYS A 86 -12.19 -5.51 -14.53
C LYS A 86 -12.88 -4.78 -15.68
N TRP A 87 -13.40 -3.58 -15.42
CA TRP A 87 -14.08 -2.75 -16.43
C TRP A 87 -13.13 -2.34 -17.57
N ILE A 88 -11.95 -1.81 -17.26
CA ILE A 88 -10.93 -1.44 -18.25
C ILE A 88 -10.59 -2.66 -19.12
N SER A 89 -10.41 -3.82 -18.49
CA SER A 89 -10.04 -5.04 -19.21
C SER A 89 -11.14 -5.50 -20.15
N ARG A 90 -12.39 -5.61 -19.67
CA ARG A 90 -13.55 -5.97 -20.51
C ARG A 90 -13.76 -4.97 -21.64
N PHE A 91 -13.59 -3.68 -21.35
CA PHE A 91 -13.71 -2.63 -22.35
C PHE A 91 -12.63 -2.77 -23.42
N ALA A 92 -11.38 -3.04 -23.05
CA ALA A 92 -10.33 -3.29 -24.03
C ALA A 92 -10.64 -4.53 -24.88
N PHE A 93 -10.94 -5.68 -24.27
CA PHE A 93 -11.26 -6.91 -25.02
C PHE A 93 -12.45 -6.75 -25.97
N SER A 94 -13.51 -6.04 -25.57
CA SER A 94 -14.67 -5.83 -26.42
C SER A 94 -14.38 -4.97 -27.65
N LEU A 95 -13.38 -4.07 -27.59
CA LEU A 95 -12.94 -3.31 -28.76
C LEU A 95 -12.32 -4.19 -29.86
N PHE A 96 -11.91 -5.41 -29.51
CA PHE A 96 -11.37 -6.42 -30.43
C PHE A 96 -12.34 -7.59 -30.65
N GLY A 97 -13.64 -7.38 -30.38
CA GLY A 97 -14.67 -8.40 -30.60
C GLY A 97 -14.61 -9.59 -29.63
N GLN A 98 -13.85 -9.50 -28.55
CA GLN A 98 -13.71 -10.58 -27.57
C GLN A 98 -14.58 -10.29 -26.34
N ASN A 99 -15.43 -11.24 -25.97
CA ASN A 99 -16.16 -11.21 -24.70
C ASN A 99 -15.35 -11.96 -23.63
N SER A 100 -14.34 -11.30 -23.07
CA SER A 100 -13.43 -11.89 -22.09
C SER A 100 -13.59 -11.23 -20.71
N THR A 101 -13.59 -12.06 -19.67
CA THR A 101 -13.50 -11.63 -18.27
C THR A 101 -12.05 -11.58 -17.75
N GLN A 102 -11.09 -11.97 -18.59
CA GLN A 102 -9.67 -11.94 -18.26
C GLN A 102 -9.21 -10.50 -18.00
N LEU A 103 -8.32 -10.32 -17.02
CA LEU A 103 -7.64 -9.05 -16.83
C LEU A 103 -6.58 -8.82 -17.90
N LEU A 104 -6.45 -7.58 -18.35
CA LEU A 104 -5.24 -7.12 -19.04
C LEU A 104 -4.01 -7.36 -18.16
N THR A 105 -2.83 -7.36 -18.75
CA THR A 105 -1.58 -7.38 -17.99
C THR A 105 -1.60 -6.21 -17.01
N THR A 106 -1.58 -6.50 -15.71
CA THR A 106 -1.82 -5.51 -14.66
C THR A 106 -0.61 -5.43 -13.73
N LEU A 107 -0.16 -4.21 -13.44
CA LEU A 107 0.82 -3.89 -12.41
C LEU A 107 0.15 -2.94 -11.42
N TRP A 108 -0.34 -3.49 -10.31
CA TRP A 108 -1.00 -2.72 -9.27
C TRP A 108 -0.06 -2.51 -8.08
N LEU A 109 0.40 -1.28 -7.89
CA LEU A 109 1.21 -0.88 -6.76
C LEU A 109 0.28 -0.66 -5.56
N PHE A 110 0.43 -1.48 -4.52
CA PHE A 110 -0.40 -1.34 -3.33
C PHE A 110 0.27 -1.92 -2.07
N PRO A 111 -0.17 -1.55 -0.86
CA PRO A 111 0.44 -2.08 0.36
C PRO A 111 0.24 -3.59 0.54
N TYR A 112 1.30 -4.31 0.92
CA TYR A 112 1.28 -5.78 1.06
C TYR A 112 0.23 -6.30 2.04
N PHE A 113 -0.16 -5.49 3.04
CA PHE A 113 -1.15 -5.90 4.05
C PHE A 113 -2.58 -5.96 3.49
N MET A 114 -2.80 -5.47 2.26
CA MET A 114 -4.07 -5.57 1.53
C MET A 114 -4.14 -6.81 0.61
N GLU A 115 -3.07 -7.61 0.54
CA GLU A 115 -2.97 -8.78 -0.34
C GLU A 115 -4.18 -9.72 -0.25
N LYS A 116 -4.67 -10.03 0.95
CA LYS A 116 -5.82 -10.92 1.14
C LYS A 116 -7.07 -10.38 0.43
N ARG A 117 -7.33 -9.07 0.57
CA ARG A 117 -8.50 -8.42 -0.06
C ARG A 117 -8.36 -8.39 -1.58
N ILE A 118 -7.16 -8.14 -2.09
CA ILE A 118 -6.87 -8.15 -3.54
C ILE A 118 -7.07 -9.56 -4.12
N LYS A 119 -6.46 -10.58 -3.51
CA LYS A 119 -6.53 -11.98 -3.98
C LYS A 119 -7.95 -12.54 -3.97
N ASN A 120 -8.78 -12.10 -3.02
CA ASN A 120 -10.20 -12.49 -2.98
C ASN A 120 -11.01 -11.92 -4.15
N GLN A 121 -10.55 -10.84 -4.78
CA GLN A 121 -11.28 -10.13 -5.83
C GLN A 121 -10.69 -10.35 -7.23
N LEU A 122 -9.37 -10.52 -7.32
CA LEU A 122 -8.62 -10.66 -8.56
C LEU A 122 -7.56 -11.74 -8.42
N GLN A 123 -7.32 -12.49 -9.50
CA GLN A 123 -6.24 -13.48 -9.58
C GLN A 123 -4.89 -12.80 -9.82
N LEU A 124 -4.39 -12.09 -8.80
CA LEU A 124 -3.10 -11.42 -8.81
C LEU A 124 -2.16 -12.06 -7.79
N THR A 125 -0.88 -12.10 -8.13
CA THR A 125 0.20 -12.50 -7.25
C THR A 125 1.03 -11.29 -6.84
N MET A 126 1.60 -11.31 -5.64
CA MET A 126 2.40 -10.20 -5.11
C MET A 126 3.88 -10.49 -5.34
N LEU A 127 4.56 -9.60 -6.07
CA LEU A 127 6.01 -9.61 -6.20
C LEU A 127 6.66 -9.11 -4.91
N ASP A 128 7.87 -9.59 -4.61
CA ASP A 128 8.60 -9.14 -3.41
C ASP A 128 9.32 -7.80 -3.60
N TYR A 129 9.23 -7.23 -4.82
CA TYR A 129 9.82 -5.93 -5.15
C TYR A 129 9.22 -4.81 -4.31
N ARG A 130 10.09 -4.08 -3.62
CA ARG A 130 9.73 -2.95 -2.77
C ARG A 130 9.73 -1.68 -3.62
N VAL A 131 8.56 -1.05 -3.76
CA VAL A 131 8.45 0.21 -4.50
C VAL A 131 8.71 1.37 -3.56
N ASP A 132 9.79 2.10 -3.78
CA ASP A 132 10.12 3.29 -2.99
C ASP A 132 9.53 4.57 -3.60
N TYR A 133 9.23 5.53 -2.74
CA TYR A 133 8.63 6.82 -3.10
C TYR A 133 9.48 7.95 -2.51
N GLU A 134 9.91 8.90 -3.34
CA GLU A 134 10.73 10.05 -2.93
C GLU A 134 10.14 10.84 -1.74
N ASN A 135 8.81 10.99 -1.72
CA ASN A 135 8.11 11.94 -0.85
C ASN A 135 7.29 11.30 0.27
N HIS A 136 7.37 9.99 0.50
CA HIS A 136 6.53 9.40 1.54
C HIS A 136 7.11 9.66 2.94
N ARG A 137 6.51 10.62 3.66
CA ARG A 137 6.91 11.14 4.99
C ARG A 137 7.21 10.09 6.07
N LYS A 138 6.73 8.85 5.91
CA LYS A 138 6.96 7.72 6.84
C LYS A 138 8.15 6.81 6.49
N PHE A 139 8.78 6.97 5.33
CA PHE A 139 9.82 6.05 4.82
C PHE A 139 11.18 6.72 4.56
N LYS A 140 11.31 8.04 4.80
CA LYS A 140 12.56 8.78 4.58
C LYS A 140 13.75 8.36 5.46
N GLU A 141 13.53 7.57 6.52
CA GLU A 141 14.54 7.40 7.58
C GLU A 141 15.08 5.98 7.80
N ALA A 142 14.58 4.91 7.17
CA ALA A 142 15.16 3.58 7.42
C ALA A 142 15.69 2.86 6.20
N LYS A 143 17.01 2.65 6.24
CA LYS A 143 17.75 1.75 5.36
C LYS A 143 17.51 0.26 5.69
N HIS A 144 16.92 -0.07 6.85
CA HIS A 144 16.61 -1.45 7.27
C HIS A 144 15.32 -1.58 8.10
N GLY A 145 14.61 -2.71 7.97
CA GLY A 145 13.56 -3.13 8.90
C GLY A 145 12.18 -2.47 8.73
N ARG A 146 11.55 -2.07 9.85
CA ARG A 146 10.10 -1.76 9.95
C ARG A 146 9.65 -0.50 9.18
N TYR A 147 10.58 0.28 8.60
CA TYR A 147 10.27 1.48 7.81
C TYR A 147 10.67 1.38 6.32
N MET A 148 10.86 0.17 5.81
CA MET A 148 10.92 -0.05 4.36
C MET A 148 9.52 0.15 3.76
N SER A 149 9.45 0.57 2.49
CA SER A 149 8.17 0.79 1.82
C SER A 149 7.27 -0.46 1.94
N PRO A 150 6.00 -0.33 2.36
CA PRO A 150 5.04 -1.41 2.43
C PRO A 150 4.45 -1.72 1.06
N VAL A 151 4.76 -0.92 0.04
CA VAL A 151 4.17 -1.05 -1.30
C VAL A 151 4.88 -2.15 -2.07
N ARG A 152 4.07 -3.03 -2.65
CA ARG A 152 4.50 -4.12 -3.54
C ARG A 152 3.73 -4.01 -4.84
N ILE A 153 4.16 -4.78 -5.84
CA ILE A 153 3.47 -4.89 -7.12
C ILE A 153 2.63 -6.15 -7.11
N PHE A 154 1.32 -6.01 -7.33
CA PHE A 154 0.38 -7.09 -7.59
C PHE A 154 0.19 -7.25 -9.10
N THR A 155 0.36 -8.47 -9.62
CA THR A 155 0.32 -8.72 -11.06
C THR A 155 -0.22 -10.10 -11.42
N ASN A 156 -0.77 -10.21 -12.62
CA ASN A 156 -1.13 -11.47 -13.28
C ASN A 156 -0.02 -12.01 -14.20
N ILE A 157 1.14 -11.34 -14.26
CA ILE A 157 2.33 -11.88 -14.93
C ILE A 157 2.82 -13.09 -14.13
N LYS A 158 3.24 -14.16 -14.82
CA LYS A 158 3.80 -15.35 -14.17
C LYS A 158 5.07 -14.97 -13.41
N ASN A 159 5.10 -15.22 -12.10
CA ASN A 159 6.24 -14.82 -11.24
C ASN A 159 7.60 -15.29 -11.77
N LYS A 160 7.68 -16.48 -12.36
CA LYS A 160 8.92 -17.03 -12.92
C LYS A 160 9.52 -16.19 -14.06
N THR A 161 8.71 -15.40 -14.75
CA THR A 161 9.16 -14.57 -15.88
C THR A 161 9.56 -13.16 -15.45
N VAL A 162 9.25 -12.76 -14.21
CA VAL A 162 9.58 -11.43 -13.70
C VAL A 162 10.95 -11.46 -13.04
N ARG A 163 11.93 -10.79 -13.63
CA ARG A 163 13.25 -10.58 -13.01
C ARG A 163 13.22 -9.31 -12.17
N LEU A 164 13.68 -9.40 -10.93
CA LEU A 164 13.86 -8.23 -10.07
C LEU A 164 15.30 -7.71 -10.20
N PRO A 165 15.50 -6.39 -10.10
CA PRO A 165 16.83 -5.80 -10.23
C PRO A 165 17.76 -6.34 -9.13
N SER A 166 18.87 -6.94 -9.54
CA SER A 166 19.97 -7.36 -8.66
C SER A 166 21.11 -6.35 -8.42
N PRO A 167 21.09 -5.05 -8.81
CA PRO A 167 22.25 -4.15 -8.69
C PRO A 167 22.97 -4.14 -7.33
N ASP A 168 22.30 -4.53 -6.24
CA ASP A 168 22.90 -4.57 -4.90
C ASP A 168 22.73 -5.91 -4.16
N TYR A 169 22.55 -7.04 -4.89
CA TYR A 169 22.25 -8.36 -4.29
C TYR A 169 21.03 -8.38 -3.35
N SER A 170 20.13 -7.41 -3.47
CA SER A 170 18.98 -7.23 -2.58
C SER A 170 17.86 -8.26 -2.81
N TYR A 171 17.85 -8.88 -3.99
CA TYR A 171 16.92 -9.93 -4.38
C TYR A 171 17.66 -11.18 -4.88
N ARG A 172 17.07 -12.34 -4.64
CA ARG A 172 17.54 -13.66 -5.09
C ARG A 172 16.39 -14.43 -5.73
N PHE A 173 16.70 -15.31 -6.66
CA PHE A 173 15.71 -16.27 -7.16
C PHE A 173 15.52 -17.41 -6.14
N CYS A 174 14.28 -17.78 -5.86
CA CYS A 174 13.97 -18.94 -5.05
C CYS A 174 13.47 -20.07 -5.95
N GLU A 175 14.27 -21.11 -6.12
CA GLU A 175 13.95 -22.27 -6.96
C GLU A 175 12.68 -23.01 -6.51
N LEU A 176 12.46 -23.13 -5.20
CA LEU A 176 11.28 -23.82 -4.68
C LEU A 176 9.98 -23.05 -4.97
N CYS A 177 10.01 -21.72 -4.87
CA CYS A 177 8.84 -20.88 -5.16
C CYS A 177 8.76 -20.40 -6.61
N GLN A 178 9.78 -20.67 -7.43
CA GLN A 178 9.92 -20.20 -8.81
C GLN A 178 9.65 -18.69 -8.98
N ARG A 179 10.24 -17.86 -8.09
CA ARG A 179 10.10 -16.40 -8.09
C ARG A 179 11.28 -15.69 -7.45
N PHE A 180 11.51 -14.44 -7.84
CA PHE A 180 12.45 -13.56 -7.13
C PHE A 180 11.86 -13.11 -5.79
N VAL A 181 12.70 -13.14 -4.76
CA VAL A 181 12.37 -12.76 -3.38
C VAL A 181 13.48 -11.87 -2.83
N ALA A 182 13.16 -11.04 -1.84
CA ALA A 182 14.18 -10.30 -1.10
C ALA A 182 15.17 -11.28 -0.45
N LYS A 183 16.44 -10.89 -0.35
CA LYS A 183 17.51 -11.74 0.22
C LYS A 183 17.14 -12.28 1.60
N ASP A 184 16.59 -11.41 2.46
CA ASP A 184 16.19 -11.71 3.84
C ASP A 184 14.88 -12.50 3.96
N ASN A 185 14.14 -12.66 2.86
CA ASN A 185 12.93 -13.46 2.82
C ASN A 185 13.28 -14.94 2.63
N LEU A 186 13.53 -15.62 3.74
CA LEU A 186 13.91 -17.04 3.74
C LEU A 186 12.70 -17.94 3.41
N HIS A 187 12.95 -18.99 2.61
CA HIS A 187 11.94 -19.99 2.30
C HIS A 187 11.64 -20.84 3.55
N CYS A 188 10.37 -20.96 3.90
CA CYS A 188 9.91 -21.86 4.94
C CYS A 188 9.50 -23.20 4.31
N LYS A 189 10.28 -24.26 4.59
CA LYS A 189 10.00 -25.62 4.08
C LYS A 189 8.63 -26.16 4.52
N LEU A 190 8.17 -25.78 5.71
CA LEU A 190 6.89 -26.25 6.27
C LEU A 190 5.68 -25.59 5.58
N CYS A 191 5.78 -24.30 5.22
CA CYS A 191 4.74 -23.61 4.46
C CYS A 191 4.90 -23.72 2.94
N ASN A 192 6.05 -24.22 2.48
CA ASN A 192 6.48 -24.21 1.08
C ASN A 192 6.36 -22.81 0.41
N ASP A 193 6.74 -21.77 1.13
CA ASP A 193 6.68 -20.38 0.64
C ASP A 193 7.81 -19.52 1.24
N CYS A 194 8.07 -18.36 0.63
CA CYS A 194 8.89 -17.28 1.17
C CYS A 194 7.96 -16.20 1.79
N PRO A 195 7.63 -16.31 3.08
CA PRO A 195 6.47 -15.66 3.69
C PRO A 195 6.73 -14.25 4.20
N SER A 196 7.98 -13.81 4.27
CA SER A 196 8.31 -12.46 4.78
C SER A 196 7.78 -11.41 3.82
N LYS A 197 7.04 -10.43 4.37
CA LYS A 197 6.48 -9.32 3.58
C LYS A 197 7.03 -7.96 4.00
N ASP A 198 7.55 -7.84 5.22
CA ASP A 198 8.11 -6.60 5.77
C ASP A 198 9.65 -6.64 5.91
N GLY A 199 10.27 -7.62 5.26
CA GLY A 199 11.73 -7.77 5.17
C GLY A 199 12.41 -8.25 6.46
N ARG A 200 11.64 -8.55 7.51
CA ARG A 200 12.17 -9.29 8.66
C ARG A 200 11.98 -10.78 8.45
N THR A 201 12.88 -11.61 8.93
CA THR A 201 12.72 -13.07 8.85
C THR A 201 11.54 -13.53 9.70
N TYR A 202 10.53 -14.11 9.06
CA TYR A 202 9.36 -14.66 9.74
C TYR A 202 9.72 -16.01 10.37
N ARG A 203 8.99 -16.39 11.42
CA ARG A 203 9.14 -17.69 12.09
C ARG A 203 7.88 -18.52 11.86
N HIS A 204 8.05 -19.80 11.55
CA HIS A 204 6.94 -20.73 11.46
C HIS A 204 6.40 -21.04 12.86
N CYS A 205 5.08 -21.03 13.01
CA CYS A 205 4.42 -21.50 14.22
C CYS A 205 3.82 -22.89 13.95
N ASN A 206 4.36 -23.93 14.60
CA ASN A 206 3.89 -25.31 14.44
C ASN A 206 2.47 -25.55 14.97
N ILE A 207 1.92 -24.64 15.78
CA ILE A 207 0.54 -24.78 16.27
C ILE A 207 -0.42 -24.19 15.24
N CYS A 208 -0.17 -22.95 14.81
CA CYS A 208 -1.02 -22.29 13.80
C CYS A 208 -0.75 -22.75 12.37
N GLN A 209 0.32 -23.52 12.13
CA GLN A 209 0.77 -23.96 10.80
C GLN A 209 0.96 -22.81 9.80
N ILE A 210 1.40 -21.65 10.30
CA ILE A 210 1.66 -20.45 9.49
C ILE A 210 2.95 -19.76 9.91
N CYS A 211 3.58 -19.06 8.96
CA CYS A 211 4.68 -18.16 9.25
C CYS A 211 4.18 -16.80 9.74
N VAL A 212 4.77 -16.32 10.84
CA VAL A 212 4.39 -15.07 11.50
C VAL A 212 5.58 -14.13 11.65
N LYS A 213 5.27 -12.84 11.75
CA LYS A 213 6.26 -11.78 12.01
C LYS A 213 7.10 -12.11 13.26
N PRO A 214 8.40 -11.79 13.27
CA PRO A 214 9.23 -12.02 14.44
C PRO A 214 8.67 -11.26 15.65
N GLY A 215 8.76 -11.91 16.81
CA GLY A 215 8.20 -11.42 18.07
C GLY A 215 6.75 -11.80 18.32
N ARG A 216 6.00 -12.31 17.32
CA ARG A 216 4.69 -12.93 17.60
C ARG A 216 4.88 -14.30 18.26
N LYS A 217 4.08 -14.58 19.29
CA LYS A 217 4.04 -15.87 19.99
C LYS A 217 2.62 -16.44 19.90
N HIS A 218 2.52 -17.77 19.83
CA HIS A 218 1.22 -18.43 19.89
C HIS A 218 0.61 -18.24 21.28
N CYS A 219 -0.59 -17.67 21.34
CA CYS A 219 -1.34 -17.55 22.57
C CYS A 219 -2.38 -18.67 22.63
N LYS A 220 -2.28 -19.51 23.68
CA LYS A 220 -3.21 -20.62 23.90
C LYS A 220 -4.65 -20.15 24.10
N THR A 221 -4.84 -19.04 24.81
CA THR A 221 -6.17 -18.48 25.10
C THR A 221 -6.86 -17.93 23.85
N CYS A 222 -6.12 -17.25 22.96
CA CYS A 222 -6.68 -16.72 21.71
C CYS A 222 -6.69 -17.73 20.55
N ASP A 223 -6.06 -18.89 20.75
CA ASP A 223 -5.71 -19.88 19.74
C ASP A 223 -5.12 -19.28 18.46
N ARG A 224 -4.24 -18.28 18.61
CA ARG A 224 -3.60 -17.61 17.47
C ARG A 224 -2.30 -16.93 17.84
N CYS A 225 -1.45 -16.69 16.84
CA CYS A 225 -0.19 -15.96 17.01
C CYS A 225 -0.41 -14.45 17.19
N GLN A 226 -0.03 -13.96 18.37
CA GLN A 226 -0.28 -12.59 18.80
C GLN A 226 1.02 -11.85 19.15
N PRO A 227 1.02 -10.50 19.15
CA PRO A 227 2.10 -9.72 19.75
C PRO A 227 2.31 -10.05 21.24
N PRO A 228 3.51 -9.85 21.81
CA PRO A 228 3.80 -10.20 23.21
C PRO A 228 2.90 -9.55 24.25
N LEU A 229 2.38 -8.36 23.99
CA LEU A 229 1.54 -7.56 24.90
C LEU A 229 0.13 -7.39 24.32
N HIS A 230 -0.52 -8.50 23.96
CA HIS A 230 -1.91 -8.48 23.49
C HIS A 230 -2.87 -8.80 24.62
N SER A 231 -4.07 -8.25 24.55
CA SER A 231 -5.18 -8.64 25.42
C SER A 231 -5.88 -9.88 24.84
N CYS A 232 -6.00 -10.94 25.63
CA CYS A 232 -6.62 -12.19 25.18
C CYS A 232 -8.14 -12.10 25.01
N ASN A 233 -8.76 -11.24 25.83
CA ASN A 233 -10.11 -10.72 25.64
C ASN A 233 -9.99 -9.27 25.17
N PRO A 234 -9.85 -9.00 23.86
CA PRO A 234 -10.27 -7.70 23.38
C PRO A 234 -11.77 -7.63 23.69
N HIS A 235 -12.22 -6.62 24.43
CA HIS A 235 -13.64 -6.27 24.37
C HIS A 235 -13.98 -6.21 22.87
N THR A 236 -14.92 -7.04 22.44
CA THR A 236 -15.64 -6.86 21.17
C THR A 236 -16.51 -5.62 21.33
N SER A 237 -15.91 -4.50 21.68
CA SER A 237 -16.57 -3.23 21.56
C SER A 237 -16.44 -2.89 20.09
N ASP A 238 -17.58 -2.79 19.40
CA ASP A 238 -17.74 -1.99 18.18
C ASP A 238 -17.50 -0.49 18.47
N GLY A 239 -16.49 -0.18 19.29
CA GLY A 239 -16.29 1.07 19.97
C GLY A 239 -14.82 1.39 20.21
N CYS A 240 -14.61 2.57 20.78
CA CYS A 240 -13.33 3.23 20.92
C CYS A 240 -12.29 2.35 21.60
N HIS A 241 -11.18 2.05 20.90
CA HIS A 241 -10.06 1.26 21.43
C HIS A 241 -9.37 1.83 22.69
N SER A 242 -9.76 3.01 23.16
CA SER A 242 -9.24 3.62 24.39
C SER A 242 -10.20 3.57 25.56
N CYS A 243 -11.52 3.53 25.33
CA CYS A 243 -12.52 3.56 26.41
C CYS A 243 -13.69 2.58 26.24
N GLY A 244 -13.75 1.85 25.13
CA GLY A 244 -14.80 0.87 24.82
C GLY A 244 -16.10 1.44 24.23
N GLU A 245 -16.31 2.75 24.22
CA GLU A 245 -17.57 3.38 23.80
C GLU A 245 -17.81 3.34 22.27
N ALA A 246 -18.99 2.89 21.83
CA ALA A 246 -19.36 2.77 20.41
C ALA A 246 -19.55 4.10 19.68
N THR A 247 -19.69 5.21 20.41
CA THR A 247 -20.10 6.52 19.87
C THR A 247 -18.99 7.30 19.16
N HIS A 248 -17.74 6.87 19.28
CA HIS A 248 -16.60 7.61 18.72
C HIS A 248 -15.42 6.73 18.34
N LYS A 249 -14.59 7.24 17.42
CA LYS A 249 -13.30 6.61 17.06
C LYS A 249 -12.23 7.06 18.05
N ARG A 250 -11.18 6.25 18.23
CA ARG A 250 -10.07 6.52 19.17
C ARG A 250 -9.51 7.95 19.12
N LYS A 251 -9.40 8.54 17.93
CA LYS A 251 -8.87 9.90 17.73
C LYS A 251 -9.72 10.99 18.40
N ASP A 252 -11.01 10.71 18.61
CA ASP A 252 -11.99 11.64 19.17
C ASP A 252 -12.36 11.23 20.62
N CYS A 253 -11.54 10.39 21.25
CA CYS A 253 -11.83 9.84 22.58
C CYS A 253 -11.66 10.91 23.67
N PRO A 254 -12.69 11.18 24.49
CA PRO A 254 -12.61 12.15 25.58
C PRO A 254 -11.51 11.83 26.58
N LEU A 255 -11.22 10.54 26.83
CA LEU A 255 -10.13 10.12 27.73
C LEU A 255 -8.74 10.51 27.18
N LEU A 256 -8.53 10.42 25.86
CA LEU A 256 -7.28 10.84 25.22
C LEU A 256 -7.12 12.35 25.23
N LEU A 257 -8.20 13.09 25.00
CA LEU A 257 -8.21 14.56 25.04
C LEU A 257 -8.01 15.08 26.47
N ASN A 258 -8.57 14.41 27.48
CA ASN A 258 -8.40 14.78 28.88
C ASN A 258 -6.98 14.48 29.39
N HIS A 259 -6.37 13.35 28.98
CA HIS A 259 -4.96 13.06 29.31
C HIS A 259 -3.98 14.08 28.71
N GLN A 260 -4.25 14.57 27.50
CA GLN A 260 -3.45 15.63 26.89
C GLN A 260 -3.63 16.96 27.62
N LYS A 261 -4.84 17.27 28.11
CA LYS A 261 -5.08 18.46 28.94
C LYS A 261 -4.35 18.38 30.29
N THR A 262 -4.33 17.23 30.96
CA THR A 262 -3.57 17.06 32.22
C THR A 262 -2.07 17.14 32.01
N GLU A 263 -1.51 16.56 30.94
CA GLU A 263 -0.08 16.70 30.64
C GLU A 263 0.32 18.14 30.30
N VAL A 264 -0.52 18.87 29.55
CA VAL A 264 -0.29 20.29 29.25
C VAL A 264 -0.40 21.15 30.52
N SER A 265 -1.34 20.84 31.42
CA SER A 265 -1.48 21.53 32.72
C SER A 265 -0.30 21.24 33.66
N LEU A 266 0.19 19.99 33.70
CA LEU A 266 1.38 19.59 34.47
C LEU A 266 2.67 20.25 33.93
N LYS A 267 2.80 20.40 32.60
CA LYS A 267 3.90 21.15 31.97
C LYS A 267 3.81 22.66 32.25
N LYS A 268 2.61 23.26 32.20
CA LYS A 268 2.39 24.68 32.58
C LYS A 268 2.74 24.93 34.05
N ASN A 269 2.35 24.03 34.95
CA ASN A 269 2.64 24.13 36.38
C ASN A 269 4.14 23.93 36.70
N LYS A 270 4.87 23.09 35.96
CA LYS A 270 6.34 22.99 36.06
C LYS A 270 7.03 24.28 35.57
N LEU A 271 6.58 24.88 34.48
CA LEU A 271 7.09 26.16 33.96
C LEU A 271 6.81 27.34 34.90
N LEU A 272 5.65 27.38 35.56
CA LEU A 272 5.30 28.39 36.55
C LEU A 272 6.12 28.23 37.85
N LYS A 273 6.37 27.00 38.32
CA LYS A 273 7.27 26.72 39.46
C LYS A 273 8.75 27.06 39.16
N PHE A 274 9.19 26.91 37.90
CA PHE A 274 10.55 27.34 37.50
C PHE A 274 10.70 28.86 37.46
N LYS A 275 9.67 29.59 37.01
CA LYS A 275 9.67 31.08 37.01
C LYS A 275 9.56 31.68 38.41
N SER A 276 8.86 31.04 39.35
CA SER A 276 8.78 31.53 40.74
C SER A 276 10.08 31.29 41.53
N ARG A 277 10.81 30.20 41.26
CA ARG A 277 12.15 29.97 41.83
C ARG A 277 13.20 30.98 41.32
N LYS A 278 13.15 31.40 40.06
CA LYS A 278 14.04 32.44 39.50
C LYS A 278 13.76 33.86 40.03
N ARG A 279 12.52 34.16 40.45
CA ARG A 279 12.17 35.46 41.06
C ARG A 279 12.57 35.58 42.53
N LYS A 280 12.62 34.47 43.28
CA LYS A 280 13.05 34.47 44.68
C LYS A 280 14.57 34.56 44.86
N SER A 281 15.38 34.28 43.84
CA SER A 281 16.84 34.41 43.88
C SER A 281 17.37 35.80 43.48
N PHE A 282 16.50 36.78 43.20
CA PHE A 282 16.88 38.15 42.81
C PHE A 282 16.55 39.20 43.89
N PHE A 283 15.92 38.81 44.99
CA PHE A 283 15.64 39.66 46.16
C PHE A 283 16.01 38.89 47.43
N SER A 284 17.31 38.70 47.65
CA SER A 284 17.90 38.35 48.94
C SER A 284 19.41 38.45 48.81
N ASN A 285 19.93 39.67 49.01
CA ASN A 285 21.17 39.92 49.73
C ASN A 285 21.19 41.43 50.06
N PRO A 286 21.38 41.83 51.33
CA PRO A 286 21.86 43.17 51.65
C PRO A 286 23.30 43.37 51.15
#